data_AF-A0A2G9QKC9-F1
#
_entry.id   AF-A0A2G9QKC9-F1
#
_cell.length_a   1.000
_cell.length_b   1.000
_cell.length_c   1.000
_cell.angle_alpha   90.00
_cell.angle_beta   90.00
_cell.angle_gamma   90.00
#
_symmetry.space_group_name_H-M   'P 1'
#
loop_
_entity.id
_entity.type
_entity.pdbx_description
1 polymer ?
#
loop_
_entity_poly.entity_id
_entity_poly.type
_entity_poly.pdbx_seq_one_letter_code
_entity_poly.pdbx_strand_id
1 'polypeptide(L)'
;GLYQQGGAFLDRVPFCFAMNGKSFAALTDYFPEMLPKVLMHATVFARMSPDQKTQLMQNFQVLGYCVGMCGDGANDCGALKAADVGISLSDSEASIASPFTSKIDNIECVPIVIREGRCSLETSFETFKYMAMYSLIQFITVLILYTVDTNLGDFQFLLFDLVITATVAILMGRTGPASELGIKRPLGTLISIPVLGSLICQTLLVLLVLLMSYFLTTSQPWYG
;
A
#
# COMPACT_ATOMS: atom_id res chain seq x y z
N GLY A 1 -5.74 4.72 -12.05
CA GLY A 1 -4.56 5.62 -11.99
C GLY A 1 -4.67 6.88 -12.85
N LEU A 2 -5.86 7.42 -13.14
CA LEU A 2 -6.02 8.64 -13.95
C LEU A 2 -6.63 9.85 -13.19
N TYR A 3 -7.07 9.68 -11.94
CA TYR A 3 -7.64 10.77 -11.12
C TYR A 3 -6.76 11.20 -9.92
N GLN A 4 -5.64 10.51 -9.67
CA GLN A 4 -4.84 10.73 -8.46
C GLN A 4 -3.69 11.74 -8.59
N GLN A 5 -3.49 12.36 -9.77
CA GLN A 5 -2.46 13.40 -9.96
C GLN A 5 -2.96 14.84 -9.67
N GLY A 6 -4.21 15.02 -9.24
CA GLY A 6 -4.85 16.33 -9.10
C GLY A 6 -4.78 16.98 -7.70
N GLY A 7 -3.77 16.70 -6.88
CA GLY A 7 -3.64 17.34 -5.55
C GLY A 7 -3.50 18.88 -5.60
N ALA A 8 -3.16 19.43 -6.77
CA ALA A 8 -3.08 20.86 -7.04
C ALA A 8 -4.42 21.48 -7.54
N PHE A 9 -5.52 20.74 -7.57
CA PHE A 9 -6.80 21.21 -8.13
C PHE A 9 -7.74 21.86 -7.09
N LEU A 10 -7.52 21.66 -5.79
CA LEU A 10 -8.27 22.35 -4.74
C LEU A 10 -7.92 23.85 -4.62
N ASP A 11 -6.86 24.31 -5.28
CA ASP A 11 -6.37 25.70 -5.20
C ASP A 11 -7.10 26.70 -6.13
N ARG A 12 -8.20 26.32 -6.81
CA ARG A 12 -8.79 27.19 -7.86
C ARG A 12 -10.27 27.53 -7.75
N VAL A 13 -10.98 27.16 -6.69
CA VAL A 13 -12.38 27.60 -6.50
C VAL A 13 -12.59 28.09 -5.05
N PRO A 14 -12.95 29.37 -4.83
CA PRO A 14 -13.06 29.94 -3.49
C PRO A 14 -14.32 29.49 -2.72
N PHE A 15 -15.08 28.53 -3.25
CA PHE A 15 -16.33 28.06 -2.68
C PHE A 15 -16.40 26.53 -2.69
N CYS A 16 -16.78 25.95 -1.55
CA CYS A 16 -17.07 24.53 -1.41
C CYS A 16 -18.60 24.33 -1.34
N PHE A 17 -19.11 23.28 -1.99
CA PHE A 17 -20.53 22.96 -1.88
C PHE A 17 -20.83 22.25 -0.57
N ALA A 18 -21.97 22.63 0.04
CA ALA A 18 -22.59 21.91 1.13
C ALA A 18 -23.97 21.40 0.68
N MET A 19 -24.23 20.11 0.85
CA MET A 19 -25.43 19.46 0.39
C MET A 19 -26.15 18.77 1.54
N ASN A 20 -27.49 18.83 1.56
CA ASN A 20 -28.29 18.06 2.50
C ASN A 20 -28.80 16.75 1.88
N GLY A 21 -29.24 15.80 2.70
CA GLY A 21 -29.73 14.51 2.22
C GLY A 21 -30.91 14.57 1.24
N LYS A 22 -31.80 15.57 1.33
CA LYS A 22 -32.92 15.73 0.38
C LYS A 22 -32.41 16.17 -0.99
N SER A 23 -31.48 17.13 -1.02
CA SER A 23 -30.83 17.59 -2.24
C SER A 23 -29.96 16.51 -2.86
N PHE A 24 -29.30 15.68 -2.05
CA PHE A 24 -28.55 14.53 -2.53
C PHE A 24 -29.47 13.51 -3.23
N ALA A 25 -30.60 13.15 -2.61
CA ALA A 25 -31.58 12.26 -3.23
C ALA A 25 -32.15 12.83 -4.54
N ALA A 26 -32.51 14.12 -4.56
CA ALA A 26 -32.98 14.76 -5.79
C ALA A 26 -31.89 14.77 -6.89
N LEU A 27 -30.62 14.95 -6.52
CA LEU A 27 -29.51 14.91 -7.47
C LEU A 27 -29.31 13.50 -8.03
N THR A 28 -29.36 12.47 -7.20
CA THR A 28 -29.21 11.07 -7.64
C THR A 28 -30.37 10.63 -8.53
N ASP A 29 -31.59 11.04 -8.19
CA ASP A 29 -32.81 10.56 -8.85
C ASP A 29 -33.10 11.28 -10.18
N TYR A 30 -32.91 12.61 -10.20
CA TYR A 30 -33.27 13.44 -11.36
C TYR A 30 -32.08 13.84 -12.24
N PHE A 31 -30.87 13.89 -11.68
CA PHE A 31 -29.69 14.40 -12.40
C PHE A 31 -28.43 13.55 -12.16
N PRO A 32 -28.47 12.23 -12.43
CA PRO A 32 -27.35 11.32 -12.17
C PRO A 32 -26.06 11.72 -12.91
N GLU A 33 -26.18 12.36 -14.09
CA GLU A 33 -25.02 12.82 -14.86
C GLU A 33 -24.24 13.97 -14.19
N MET A 34 -24.88 14.75 -13.33
CA MET A 34 -24.23 15.85 -12.60
C MET A 34 -23.60 15.39 -11.29
N LEU A 35 -24.01 14.22 -10.77
CA LEU A 35 -23.55 13.70 -9.49
C LEU A 35 -22.01 13.64 -9.38
N PRO A 36 -21.25 13.08 -10.36
CA PRO A 36 -19.79 13.11 -10.32
C PRO A 36 -19.19 14.50 -10.13
N LYS A 37 -19.71 15.49 -10.86
CA LYS A 37 -19.20 16.87 -10.81
C LYS A 37 -19.47 17.52 -9.46
N VAL A 38 -20.64 17.26 -8.88
CA VAL A 38 -20.99 17.79 -7.56
C VAL A 38 -20.14 17.14 -6.47
N LEU A 39 -19.99 15.81 -6.50
CA LEU A 39 -19.18 15.07 -5.51
C LEU A 39 -17.73 15.56 -5.48
N MET A 40 -17.17 15.94 -6.64
CA MET A 40 -15.82 16.48 -6.78
C MET A 40 -15.61 17.88 -6.15
N HIS A 41 -16.68 18.64 -5.91
CA HIS A 41 -16.61 20.02 -5.37
C HIS A 41 -17.36 20.20 -4.05
N ALA A 42 -18.09 19.17 -3.60
CA ALA A 42 -18.81 19.19 -2.33
C ALA A 42 -17.92 18.66 -1.21
N THR A 43 -17.88 19.40 -0.10
CA THR A 43 -17.08 19.06 1.08
C THR A 43 -17.95 18.64 2.25
N VAL A 44 -19.18 19.16 2.34
CA VAL A 44 -20.08 18.91 3.47
C VAL A 44 -21.35 18.23 2.99
N PHE A 45 -21.64 17.06 3.54
CA PHE A 45 -22.91 16.34 3.36
C PHE A 45 -23.62 16.24 4.71
N ALA A 46 -24.72 16.97 4.87
CA ALA A 46 -25.41 17.12 6.15
C ALA A 46 -26.79 16.46 6.15
N ARG A 47 -27.27 16.05 7.33
CA ARG A 47 -28.60 15.45 7.51
C ARG A 47 -28.87 14.28 6.54
N MET A 48 -27.86 13.43 6.37
CA MET A 48 -27.92 12.23 5.52
C MET A 48 -28.54 11.09 6.32
N SER A 49 -29.39 10.29 5.67
CA SER A 49 -29.80 9.00 6.23
C SER A 49 -28.62 8.00 6.22
N PRO A 50 -28.67 6.93 7.04
CA PRO A 50 -27.62 5.89 7.03
C PRO A 50 -27.36 5.29 5.64
N ASP A 51 -28.43 5.03 4.86
CA ASP A 51 -28.31 4.51 3.49
C ASP A 51 -27.62 5.51 2.56
N GLN A 52 -27.92 6.80 2.70
CA GLN A 52 -27.29 7.86 1.90
C GLN A 52 -25.79 7.99 2.20
N LYS A 53 -25.35 7.80 3.45
CA LYS A 53 -23.92 7.76 3.78
C LYS A 53 -23.22 6.61 3.08
N THR A 54 -23.86 5.44 3.06
CA THR A 54 -23.35 4.24 2.37
C THR A 54 -23.25 4.47 0.86
N GLN A 55 -24.29 5.02 0.24
CA GLN A 55 -24.30 5.41 -1.17
C GLN A 55 -23.21 6.44 -1.48
N LEU A 56 -22.97 7.40 -0.59
CA LEU A 56 -21.92 8.41 -0.78
C LEU A 56 -20.54 7.75 -0.90
N MET A 57 -20.21 6.80 -0.02
CA MET A 57 -18.93 6.06 -0.09
C MET A 57 -18.79 5.32 -1.43
N GLN A 58 -19.84 4.60 -1.83
CA GLN A 58 -19.86 3.84 -3.08
C GLN A 58 -19.71 4.76 -4.31
N ASN A 59 -20.36 5.92 -4.32
CA ASN A 59 -20.23 6.86 -5.41
C ASN A 59 -18.81 7.40 -5.54
N PHE A 60 -18.12 7.71 -4.43
CA PHE A 60 -16.71 8.10 -4.48
C PHE A 60 -15.81 6.96 -4.99
N GLN A 61 -16.09 5.71 -4.60
CA GLN A 61 -15.37 4.53 -5.11
C GLN A 61 -15.57 4.33 -6.62
N VAL A 62 -16.79 4.53 -7.13
CA VAL A 62 -17.10 4.46 -8.57
C VAL A 62 -16.33 5.53 -9.36
N LEU A 63 -16.06 6.70 -8.76
CA LEU A 63 -15.19 7.73 -9.34
C LEU A 63 -13.69 7.37 -9.30
N GLY A 64 -13.33 6.23 -8.72
CA GLY A 64 -11.96 5.74 -8.62
C GLY A 64 -11.16 6.32 -7.46
N TYR A 65 -11.83 6.89 -6.45
CA TYR A 65 -11.19 7.27 -5.19
C TYR A 65 -11.05 6.07 -4.27
N CYS A 66 -9.96 6.06 -3.48
CA CYS A 66 -9.91 5.24 -2.29
C CYS A 66 -10.51 6.04 -1.13
N VAL A 67 -11.50 5.48 -0.46
CA VAL A 67 -12.36 6.16 0.51
C VAL A 67 -12.15 5.59 1.89
N GLY A 68 -11.81 6.46 2.84
CA GLY A 68 -11.81 6.15 4.26
C GLY A 68 -13.02 6.77 4.96
N MET A 69 -13.60 6.06 5.92
CA MET A 69 -14.69 6.55 6.76
C MET A 69 -14.31 6.39 8.23
N CYS A 70 -14.56 7.41 9.04
CA CYS A 70 -14.51 7.31 10.50
C CYS A 70 -15.85 7.70 11.13
N GLY A 71 -16.28 6.98 12.16
CA GLY A 71 -17.55 7.24 12.84
C GLY A 71 -17.71 6.41 14.12
N ASP A 72 -18.65 6.80 14.97
CA ASP A 72 -18.89 6.25 16.31
C ASP A 72 -20.29 5.64 16.46
N GLY A 73 -21.24 6.02 15.59
CA GLY A 73 -22.65 5.64 15.70
C GLY A 73 -23.05 4.43 14.86
N ALA A 74 -24.12 3.74 15.30
CA ALA A 74 -24.77 2.67 14.54
C ALA A 74 -25.25 3.12 13.14
N ASN A 75 -25.54 4.42 12.98
CA ASN A 75 -25.91 5.05 11.71
C ASN A 75 -24.76 5.07 10.68
N ASP A 76 -23.53 4.84 11.12
CA ASP A 76 -22.33 4.83 10.26
C ASP A 76 -21.90 3.42 9.88
N CYS A 77 -22.48 2.36 10.46
CA CYS A 77 -22.08 0.96 10.23
C CYS A 77 -22.07 0.58 8.74
N GLY A 78 -23.12 0.96 8.00
CA GLY A 78 -23.21 0.69 6.56
C GLY A 78 -22.09 1.37 5.77
N ALA A 79 -21.80 2.62 6.09
CA ALA A 79 -20.79 3.42 5.41
C ALA A 79 -19.35 3.02 5.81
N LEU A 80 -19.12 2.69 7.09
CA LEU A 80 -17.86 2.11 7.58
C LEU A 80 -17.51 0.81 6.87
N LYS A 81 -18.52 -0.04 6.63
CA LYS A 81 -18.36 -1.30 5.91
C LYS A 81 -18.20 -1.12 4.40
N ALA A 82 -18.82 -0.10 3.82
CA ALA A 82 -18.74 0.18 2.39
C ALA A 82 -17.43 0.89 2.00
N ALA A 83 -16.85 1.69 2.89
CA ALA A 83 -15.56 2.35 2.65
C ALA A 83 -14.43 1.32 2.49
N ASP A 84 -13.36 1.70 1.78
CA ASP A 84 -12.18 0.84 1.62
C ASP A 84 -11.45 0.66 2.97
N VAL A 85 -11.50 1.70 3.81
CA VAL A 85 -10.97 1.68 5.17
C VAL A 85 -11.97 2.34 6.11
N GLY A 86 -12.64 1.53 6.93
CA GLY A 86 -13.46 2.03 8.04
C GLY A 86 -12.67 2.13 9.34
N ILE A 87 -12.87 3.18 10.12
CA ILE A 87 -12.34 3.34 11.48
C ILE A 87 -13.49 3.69 12.45
N SER A 88 -13.81 2.78 13.37
CA SER A 88 -14.73 3.07 14.45
C SER A 88 -14.02 3.85 15.57
N LEU A 89 -14.64 4.91 16.08
CA LEU A 89 -14.06 5.74 17.15
C LEU A 89 -14.42 5.31 18.57
N SER A 90 -15.24 4.25 18.72
CA SER A 90 -15.73 3.78 20.01
C SER A 90 -16.00 2.28 19.99
N ASP A 91 -15.99 1.61 21.15
CA ASP A 91 -16.41 0.20 21.31
C ASP A 91 -17.96 0.06 21.28
N SER A 92 -18.58 0.54 20.21
CA SER A 92 -20.03 0.50 19.97
C SER A 92 -20.38 -0.52 18.86
N GLU A 93 -21.65 -0.63 18.46
CA GLU A 93 -22.06 -1.47 17.31
C GLU A 93 -21.27 -1.15 16.02
N ALA A 94 -20.73 0.07 15.90
CA ALA A 94 -19.88 0.49 14.78
C ALA A 94 -18.53 -0.25 14.73
N SER A 95 -18.01 -0.75 15.87
CA SER A 95 -16.76 -1.50 15.91
C SER A 95 -16.86 -2.84 15.20
N ILE A 96 -18.04 -3.48 15.25
CA ILE A 96 -18.31 -4.75 14.57
C ILE A 96 -18.27 -4.59 13.04
N ALA A 97 -18.60 -3.40 12.55
CA ALA A 97 -18.66 -3.09 11.12
C ALA A 97 -17.32 -2.62 10.53
N SER A 98 -16.34 -2.29 11.37
CA SER A 98 -15.12 -1.59 10.97
C SER A 98 -13.86 -2.45 11.21
N PRO A 99 -12.90 -2.46 10.26
CA PRO A 99 -11.65 -3.21 10.44
C PRO A 99 -10.71 -2.61 11.50
N PHE A 100 -10.91 -1.33 11.88
CA PHE A 100 -10.11 -0.65 12.89
C PHE A 100 -11.04 -0.06 13.96
N THR A 101 -10.68 -0.21 15.23
CA THR A 101 -11.42 0.41 16.35
C THR A 101 -10.45 1.20 17.21
N SER A 102 -10.71 2.50 17.36
CA SER A 102 -10.00 3.38 18.28
C SER A 102 -10.61 3.24 19.67
N LYS A 103 -9.75 3.23 20.70
CA LYS A 103 -10.15 3.33 22.11
C LYS A 103 -10.23 4.77 22.61
N ILE A 104 -9.83 5.72 21.75
CA ILE A 104 -9.82 7.14 22.05
C ILE A 104 -10.88 7.77 21.16
N ASP A 105 -11.82 8.47 21.79
CA ASP A 105 -12.97 9.12 21.14
C ASP A 105 -12.56 10.44 20.45
N ASN A 106 -11.49 10.39 19.66
CA ASN A 106 -11.01 11.50 18.84
C ASN A 106 -10.54 10.99 17.46
N ILE A 107 -10.28 11.91 16.54
CA ILE A 107 -9.89 11.57 15.16
C ILE A 107 -8.37 11.39 14.99
N GLU A 108 -7.58 11.35 16.07
CA GLU A 108 -6.12 11.23 16.01
C GLU A 108 -5.67 9.85 15.48
N CYS A 109 -6.52 8.83 15.62
CA CYS A 109 -6.30 7.51 15.04
C CYS A 109 -6.19 7.56 13.51
N VAL A 110 -6.85 8.50 12.83
CA VAL A 110 -6.85 8.59 11.35
C VAL A 110 -5.43 8.83 10.80
N PRO A 111 -4.69 9.88 11.20
CA PRO A 111 -3.32 10.07 10.74
C PRO A 111 -2.36 8.97 11.23
N ILE A 112 -2.62 8.32 12.37
CA ILE A 112 -1.83 7.14 12.80
C ILE A 112 -2.00 5.99 11.80
N VAL A 113 -3.23 5.60 11.49
CA VAL A 113 -3.53 4.52 10.54
C VAL A 113 -2.96 4.80 9.16
N ILE A 114 -3.02 6.06 8.68
CA ILE A 114 -2.42 6.43 7.40
C ILE A 114 -0.89 6.28 7.43
N ARG A 115 -0.22 6.67 8.52
CA ARG A 115 1.24 6.51 8.66
C ARG A 115 1.64 5.03 8.67
N GLU A 116 0.94 4.22 9.44
CA GLU A 116 1.16 2.77 9.51
C GLU A 116 0.92 2.10 8.16
N GLY A 117 -0.17 2.45 7.48
CA GLY A 117 -0.48 1.93 6.13
C GLY A 117 0.62 2.28 5.11
N ARG A 118 1.18 3.50 5.17
CA ARG A 118 2.29 3.90 4.31
C ARG A 118 3.58 3.15 4.63
N CYS A 119 3.90 2.96 5.91
CA CYS A 119 5.06 2.19 6.34
C CYS A 119 4.97 0.74 5.90
N SER A 120 3.80 0.12 6.14
CA SER A 120 3.51 -1.25 5.72
C SER A 120 3.63 -1.42 4.20
N LEU A 121 3.14 -0.45 3.42
CA LEU A 121 3.26 -0.49 1.97
C LEU A 121 4.72 -0.43 1.51
N GLU A 122 5.52 0.54 1.97
CA GLU A 122 6.93 0.63 1.60
C GLU A 122 7.71 -0.62 2.02
N THR A 123 7.50 -1.08 3.26
CA THR A 123 8.14 -2.30 3.79
C THR A 123 7.78 -3.53 2.94
N SER A 124 6.52 -3.66 2.51
CA SER A 124 6.07 -4.76 1.64
C SER A 124 6.76 -4.73 0.28
N PHE A 125 6.92 -3.53 -0.30
CA PHE A 125 7.62 -3.33 -1.56
C PHE A 125 9.11 -3.65 -1.45
N GLU A 126 9.75 -3.24 -0.36
CA GLU A 126 11.15 -3.55 -0.08
C GLU A 126 11.35 -5.06 0.13
N THR A 127 10.44 -5.70 0.88
CA THR A 127 10.47 -7.15 1.09
C THR A 127 10.32 -7.91 -0.23
N PHE A 128 9.42 -7.46 -1.11
CA PHE A 128 9.27 -8.04 -2.44
C PHE A 128 10.56 -7.90 -3.28
N LYS A 129 11.17 -6.72 -3.31
CA LYS A 129 12.44 -6.49 -4.02
C LYS A 129 13.54 -7.40 -3.48
N TYR A 130 13.65 -7.51 -2.16
CA TYR A 130 14.61 -8.36 -1.49
C TYR A 130 14.44 -9.84 -1.89
N MET A 131 13.22 -10.36 -1.82
CA MET A 131 12.92 -11.74 -2.19
C MET A 131 13.20 -12.02 -3.68
N ALA A 132 12.84 -11.09 -4.57
CA ALA A 132 13.13 -11.24 -6.00
C ALA A 132 14.63 -11.27 -6.29
N MET A 133 15.40 -10.38 -5.65
CA MET A 133 16.86 -10.35 -5.75
C MET A 133 17.48 -11.63 -5.21
N TYR A 134 17.03 -12.10 -4.04
CA TYR A 134 17.50 -13.34 -3.43
C TYR A 134 17.31 -14.54 -4.36
N SER A 135 16.09 -14.74 -4.87
CA SER A 135 15.77 -15.85 -5.78
C SER A 135 16.64 -15.86 -7.04
N LEU A 136 16.92 -14.67 -7.60
CA LEU A 136 17.75 -14.56 -8.81
C LEU A 136 19.23 -14.85 -8.53
N ILE A 137 19.75 -14.37 -7.40
CA ILE A 137 21.12 -14.65 -6.96
C ILE A 137 21.29 -16.15 -6.71
N GLN A 138 20.35 -16.78 -6.01
CA GLN A 138 20.37 -18.22 -5.73
C GLN A 138 20.31 -19.03 -7.03
N PHE A 139 19.44 -18.65 -7.97
CA PHE A 139 19.34 -19.28 -9.28
C PHE A 139 20.66 -19.21 -10.07
N ILE A 140 21.27 -18.03 -10.17
CA ILE A 140 22.55 -17.84 -10.87
C ILE A 140 23.67 -18.62 -10.17
N THR A 141 23.70 -18.63 -8.84
CA THR A 141 24.71 -19.36 -8.06
C THR A 141 24.64 -20.85 -8.35
N VAL A 142 23.45 -21.43 -8.31
CA VAL A 142 23.23 -22.85 -8.64
C VAL A 142 23.62 -23.14 -10.08
N LEU A 143 23.27 -22.26 -11.03
CA LEU A 143 23.66 -22.41 -12.44
C LEU A 143 25.18 -22.46 -12.63
N ILE A 144 25.93 -21.58 -11.95
CA ILE A 144 27.41 -21.57 -12.00
C ILE A 144 27.97 -22.86 -11.39
N LEU A 145 27.47 -23.31 -10.24
CA LEU A 145 27.95 -24.54 -9.60
C LEU A 145 27.71 -25.79 -10.45
N TYR A 146 26.58 -25.83 -11.17
CA TYR A 146 26.31 -26.89 -12.14
C TYR A 146 27.32 -26.93 -13.29
N THR A 147 27.96 -25.82 -13.66
CA THR A 147 29.00 -25.83 -14.70
C THR A 147 30.28 -26.56 -14.30
N VAL A 148 30.47 -26.78 -12.99
CA VAL A 148 31.60 -27.55 -12.43
C VAL A 148 31.11 -28.87 -11.81
N ASP A 149 29.92 -29.34 -12.20
CA ASP A 149 29.30 -30.58 -11.72
C ASP A 149 29.10 -30.66 -10.18
N THR A 150 28.90 -29.51 -9.54
CA THR A 150 28.61 -29.40 -8.11
C THR A 150 27.27 -28.73 -7.84
N ASN A 151 26.78 -28.83 -6.60
CA ASN A 151 25.62 -28.08 -6.14
C ASN A 151 25.80 -27.70 -4.67
N LEU A 152 25.00 -26.74 -4.20
CA LEU A 152 24.87 -26.44 -2.77
C LEU A 152 24.27 -27.65 -2.05
N GLY A 153 24.76 -27.94 -0.85
CA GLY A 153 24.19 -28.99 -0.02
C GLY A 153 22.85 -28.56 0.59
N ASP A 154 21.97 -29.53 0.89
CA ASP A 154 20.64 -29.27 1.47
C ASP A 154 20.70 -28.41 2.74
N PHE A 155 21.70 -28.64 3.60
CA PHE A 155 21.90 -27.86 4.81
C PHE A 155 22.29 -26.40 4.51
N GLN A 156 23.06 -26.16 3.45
CA GLN A 156 23.42 -24.80 3.03
C GLN A 156 22.19 -24.05 2.52
N PHE A 157 21.34 -24.71 1.71
CA PHE A 157 20.05 -24.15 1.30
C PHE A 157 19.17 -23.79 2.50
N LEU A 158 19.02 -24.71 3.45
CA LEU A 158 18.25 -24.46 4.67
C LEU A 158 18.81 -23.29 5.49
N LEU A 159 20.14 -23.18 5.60
CA LEU A 159 20.77 -22.06 6.29
C LEU A 159 20.47 -20.72 5.59
N PHE A 160 20.59 -20.66 4.27
CA PHE A 160 20.29 -19.45 3.51
C PHE A 160 18.81 -19.06 3.61
N ASP A 161 17.90 -20.00 3.36
CA ASP A 161 16.46 -19.73 3.33
C ASP A 161 15.90 -19.43 4.74
N LEU A 162 16.15 -20.32 5.70
CA LEU A 162 15.50 -20.27 7.01
C LEU A 162 16.21 -19.34 7.99
N VAL A 163 17.54 -19.35 8.00
CA VAL A 163 18.29 -18.57 9.01
C VAL A 163 18.55 -17.17 8.49
N ILE A 164 19.03 -17.02 7.25
CA ILE A 164 19.41 -15.70 6.74
C ILE A 164 18.19 -14.97 6.17
N THR A 165 17.53 -15.55 5.16
CA THR A 165 16.47 -14.87 4.43
C THR A 165 15.23 -14.64 5.28
N ALA A 166 14.76 -15.64 6.03
CA ALA A 166 13.61 -15.46 6.90
C ALA A 166 13.87 -14.46 8.03
N THR A 167 15.05 -14.47 8.65
CA THR A 167 15.39 -13.51 9.71
C THR A 167 15.42 -12.08 9.18
N VAL A 168 16.06 -11.85 8.03
CA VAL A 168 16.07 -10.52 7.40
C VAL A 168 14.65 -10.06 7.08
N ALA A 169 13.81 -10.93 6.49
CA ALA A 169 12.42 -10.61 6.17
C ALA A 169 11.59 -10.26 7.43
N ILE A 170 11.78 -11.00 8.54
CA ILE A 170 11.10 -10.72 9.81
C ILE A 170 11.55 -9.37 10.39
N LEU A 171 12.87 -9.08 10.34
CA LEU A 171 13.41 -7.81 10.84
C LEU A 171 12.94 -6.63 10.00
N MET A 172 12.85 -6.76 8.68
CA MET A 172 12.26 -5.75 7.79
C MET A 172 10.81 -5.43 8.18
N GLY A 173 10.02 -6.46 8.52
CA GLY A 173 8.65 -6.31 9.02
C GLY A 173 8.50 -5.55 10.34
N ARG A 174 9.60 -5.30 11.07
CA ARG A 174 9.61 -4.49 12.31
C ARG A 174 9.93 -3.02 12.08
N THR A 175 9.98 -2.58 10.83
CA THR A 175 10.17 -1.16 10.50
C THR A 175 8.97 -0.34 10.99
N GLY A 176 9.24 0.66 11.82
CA GLY A 176 8.20 1.54 12.38
C GLY A 176 7.82 2.69 11.43
N PRO A 177 6.63 3.27 11.59
CA PRO A 177 6.17 4.36 10.75
C PRO A 177 6.96 5.65 10.97
N ALA A 178 6.92 6.54 9.98
CA ALA A 178 7.44 7.89 10.12
C ALA A 178 6.70 8.68 11.20
N SER A 179 7.38 9.59 11.89
CA SER A 179 6.78 10.44 12.92
C SER A 179 5.71 11.38 12.35
N GLU A 180 5.89 11.88 11.13
CA GLU A 180 5.01 12.85 10.48
C GLU A 180 4.56 12.40 9.08
N LEU A 181 3.40 12.88 8.65
CA LEU A 181 2.86 12.61 7.32
C LEU A 181 3.53 13.49 6.27
N GLY A 182 4.45 12.91 5.49
CA GLY A 182 5.07 13.60 4.36
C GLY A 182 4.10 13.82 3.19
N ILE A 183 4.34 14.85 2.38
CA ILE A 183 3.49 15.23 1.22
C ILE A 183 3.48 14.14 0.13
N LYS A 184 4.63 13.51 -0.11
CA LYS A 184 4.79 12.51 -1.18
C LYS A 184 4.16 11.19 -0.75
N ARG A 185 3.27 10.63 -1.58
CA ARG A 185 2.70 9.29 -1.36
C ARG A 185 3.72 8.18 -1.72
N PRO A 186 3.72 7.06 -0.99
CA PRO A 186 4.51 5.89 -1.36
C PRO A 186 4.11 5.36 -2.74
N LEU A 187 5.02 4.65 -3.41
CA LEU A 187 4.74 4.06 -4.71
C LEU A 187 3.70 2.94 -4.56
N GLY A 188 2.57 3.05 -5.26
CA GLY A 188 1.50 2.06 -5.22
C GLY A 188 1.63 0.92 -6.23
N THR A 189 2.67 0.91 -7.07
CA THR A 189 2.83 -0.08 -8.15
C THR A 189 4.22 -0.70 -8.18
N LEU A 190 4.27 -2.03 -8.06
CA LEU A 190 5.52 -2.82 -8.03
C LEU A 190 6.32 -2.65 -9.33
N ILE A 191 5.62 -2.60 -10.46
CA ILE A 191 6.20 -2.44 -11.79
C ILE A 191 6.24 -0.95 -12.12
N SER A 192 7.15 -0.23 -11.47
CA SER A 192 7.50 1.13 -11.85
C SER A 192 8.91 1.14 -12.44
N ILE A 193 9.15 2.01 -13.43
CA ILE A 193 10.45 2.13 -14.11
C ILE A 193 11.60 2.29 -13.11
N PRO A 194 11.50 3.11 -12.05
CA PRO A 194 12.58 3.25 -11.07
C PRO A 194 12.84 1.95 -10.29
N VAL A 195 11.79 1.22 -9.92
CA VAL A 195 11.91 -0.05 -9.18
C VAL A 195 12.54 -1.12 -10.05
N LEU A 196 12.07 -1.28 -11.28
CA LEU A 196 12.60 -2.27 -12.21
C LEU A 196 14.03 -1.94 -12.63
N GLY A 197 14.33 -0.66 -12.89
CA GLY A 197 15.69 -0.20 -13.17
C GLY A 197 16.65 -0.47 -12.02
N SER A 198 16.22 -0.21 -10.78
CA SER A 198 17.00 -0.54 -9.59
C SER A 198 17.26 -2.05 -9.46
N LEU A 199 16.23 -2.88 -9.66
CA LEU A 199 16.35 -4.34 -9.59
C LEU A 199 17.30 -4.89 -10.65
N ILE A 200 17.18 -4.43 -11.90
CA ILE A 200 18.06 -4.86 -13.00
C ILE A 200 19.50 -4.44 -12.72
N CYS A 201 19.73 -3.19 -12.29
CA CYS A 201 21.07 -2.69 -11.99
C CYS A 201 21.73 -3.49 -10.86
N GLN A 202 21.00 -3.74 -9.76
CA GLN A 202 21.48 -4.55 -8.64
C GLN A 202 21.74 -5.99 -9.08
N THR A 203 20.87 -6.58 -9.90
CA THR A 203 21.05 -7.94 -10.42
C THR A 203 22.33 -8.06 -11.25
N LEU A 204 22.55 -7.11 -12.18
CA LEU A 204 23.73 -7.12 -13.04
C LEU A 204 25.01 -6.93 -12.20
N LEU A 205 24.98 -6.05 -11.21
CA LEU A 205 26.10 -5.86 -10.29
C LEU A 205 26.45 -7.17 -9.57
N VAL A 206 25.45 -7.86 -9.00
CA VAL A 206 25.70 -9.12 -8.28
C VAL A 206 26.16 -10.22 -9.24
N LEU A 207 25.58 -10.33 -10.43
CA LEU A 207 26.04 -11.26 -11.47
C LEU A 207 27.51 -11.03 -11.82
N LEU A 208 27.93 -9.77 -12.03
CA LEU A 208 29.32 -9.43 -12.31
C LEU A 208 30.24 -9.85 -11.16
N VAL A 209 29.84 -9.60 -9.92
CA VAL A 209 30.61 -9.99 -8.73
C VAL A 209 30.73 -11.52 -8.62
N LEU A 210 29.65 -12.26 -8.86
CA LEU A 210 29.66 -13.73 -8.84
C LEU A 210 30.56 -14.30 -9.94
N LEU A 211 30.45 -13.80 -11.17
CA LEU A 211 31.29 -14.23 -12.28
C LEU A 211 32.76 -13.88 -12.05
N MET A 212 33.06 -12.66 -11.58
CA MET A 212 34.44 -12.30 -11.23
C MET A 212 34.99 -13.21 -10.13
N SER A 213 34.20 -13.51 -9.10
CA SER A 213 34.62 -14.41 -8.02
C SER A 213 34.91 -15.82 -8.57
N TYR A 214 34.05 -16.33 -9.46
CA TYR A 214 34.26 -17.60 -10.15
C TYR A 214 35.56 -17.59 -10.96
N PHE A 215 35.76 -16.62 -11.87
CA PHE A 215 36.97 -16.54 -12.70
C PHE A 215 38.25 -16.33 -11.89
N LEU A 216 38.20 -15.54 -10.82
CA LEU A 216 39.35 -15.35 -9.92
C LEU A 216 39.73 -16.64 -9.21
N THR A 217 38.73 -17.42 -8.79
CA THR A 217 38.93 -18.70 -8.12
C THR A 217 39.50 -19.73 -9.10
N THR A 218 38.94 -19.83 -10.31
CA THR A 218 39.42 -20.77 -11.34
C THR A 218 40.81 -20.42 -11.87
N SER A 219 41.22 -19.15 -11.78
CA SER A 219 42.58 -18.71 -12.15
C SER A 219 43.64 -19.00 -11.08
N GLN A 220 43.25 -19.44 -9.87
CA GLN A 220 44.22 -19.73 -8.82
C GLN A 220 44.98 -21.03 -9.09
N PRO A 221 46.29 -21.07 -8.80
CA PRO A 221 47.13 -22.24 -9.08
C PRO A 221 46.77 -23.48 -8.28
N TRP A 222 46.03 -23.34 -7.18
CA TRP A 222 45.57 -24.44 -6.31
C TRP A 222 44.18 -24.98 -6.69
N TYR A 223 43.48 -24.33 -7.61
CA TYR A 223 42.13 -24.72 -8.01
C TYR A 223 42.12 -25.88 -9.03
N GLY A 224 43.26 -26.11 -9.70
CA GLY A 224 43.48 -27.24 -10.61
C GLY A 224 44.01 -28.48 -9.89
#